data_AF-A0A914PNH7-F1
#
_entry.id   AF-A0A914PNH7-F1
#
_cell.length_a   1.000
_cell.length_b   1.000
_cell.length_c   1.000
_cell.angle_alpha   90.00
_cell.angle_beta   90.00
_cell.angle_gamma   90.00
#
_symmetry.space_group_name_H-M   'P 1'
#
loop_
_entity.id
_entity.type
_entity.pdbx_description
1 polymer ?
#
loop_
_entity_poly.entity_id
_entity_poly.type
_entity_poly.pdbx_seq_one_letter_code
_entity_poly.pdbx_strand_id
1 'polypeptide(L)'
;MADIHENCLNEWVSISKAMKCEICKESYAQAERFRPIREWEKPKITFRLCLMVASYICAYLSFVKPCHILVERKFFDRVFVRGYPPRSGDSVLIVAAAVSMIMGGYILKIFYDTITGYFDRQRVLRFIDNPNAKNN
;
A
#
# COMPACT_ATOMS: atom_id res chain seq x y z
N MET A 1 -10.18 -40.83 9.36
CA MET A 1 -9.23 -39.72 9.60
C MET A 1 -10.07 -38.49 9.84
N ALA A 2 -9.79 -37.74 10.92
CA ALA A 2 -10.48 -36.49 11.16
C ALA A 2 -9.79 -35.42 10.32
N ASP A 3 -10.48 -34.92 9.31
CA ASP A 3 -9.96 -33.84 8.47
C ASP A 3 -10.07 -32.53 9.24
N ILE A 4 -8.92 -31.93 9.56
CA ILE A 4 -8.86 -30.60 10.14
C ILE A 4 -9.02 -29.59 9.00
N HIS A 5 -9.90 -28.60 9.18
CA HIS A 5 -10.02 -27.51 8.22
C HIS A 5 -8.69 -26.76 8.08
N GLU A 6 -8.27 -26.49 6.84
CA GLU A 6 -7.01 -25.80 6.53
C GLU A 6 -6.89 -24.43 7.21
N ASN A 7 -8.00 -23.70 7.35
CA ASN A 7 -8.03 -22.43 8.09
C ASN A 7 -7.71 -22.61 9.58
N CYS A 8 -8.30 -23.61 10.24
CA CYS A 8 -8.06 -23.87 11.66
C CYS A 8 -6.61 -24.32 11.90
N LEU A 9 -6.04 -25.10 10.97
CA LEU A 9 -4.63 -25.50 11.02
C LEU A 9 -3.70 -24.29 10.87
N ASN A 10 -3.95 -23.41 9.91
CA ASN A 10 -3.15 -22.21 9.68
C ASN A 10 -3.22 -21.22 10.86
N GLU A 11 -4.40 -21.04 11.44
CA GLU A 11 -4.58 -20.21 12.64
C GLU A 11 -3.80 -20.77 13.83
N TRP A 12 -3.95 -22.07 14.10
CA TRP A 12 -3.22 -22.74 15.18
C TRP A 12 -1.70 -22.66 15.00
N VAL A 13 -1.17 -22.87 13.79
CA VAL A 13 0.26 -22.75 13.50
C VAL A 13 0.77 -21.31 13.64
N SER A 14 -0.02 -20.33 13.19
CA SER A 14 0.37 -18.92 13.32
C SER A 14 0.46 -18.47 14.79
N ILE A 15 -0.36 -19.04 15.68
CA ILE A 15 -0.31 -18.80 17.12
C ILE A 15 0.85 -19.57 17.77
N SER A 16 1.04 -20.85 17.42
CA SER A 16 2.02 -21.71 18.07
C SER A 16 3.46 -21.41 17.66
N LYS A 17 3.68 -20.78 16.49
CA LYS A 17 5.00 -20.56 15.87
C LYS A 17 5.87 -21.82 15.81
N ALA A 18 5.23 -23.00 15.83
CA ALA A 18 5.93 -24.25 15.76
C ALA A 18 6.56 -24.40 14.36
N MET A 19 7.79 -24.93 14.31
CA MET A 19 8.44 -25.36 13.05
C MET A 19 8.53 -26.89 12.96
N LYS A 20 7.85 -27.58 13.89
CA LYS A 20 7.78 -29.04 13.95
C LYS A 20 6.33 -29.46 14.15
N CYS A 21 5.95 -30.53 13.46
CA CYS A 21 4.65 -31.18 13.59
C CYS A 21 4.53 -31.84 14.98
N GLU A 22 3.49 -31.57 15.75
CA GLU A 22 3.35 -32.19 17.09
C GLU A 22 3.02 -33.68 17.02
N ILE A 23 2.33 -34.10 15.96
CA ILE A 23 1.91 -35.49 15.75
C ILE A 23 3.06 -36.31 15.17
N CYS A 24 3.63 -35.82 14.08
CA CYS A 24 4.63 -36.53 13.27
C CYS A 24 6.09 -36.16 13.60
N LYS A 25 6.32 -35.13 14.42
CA LYS A 25 7.64 -34.60 14.82
C LYS A 25 8.57 -34.14 13.69
N GLU A 26 8.14 -34.23 12.43
CA GLU A 26 8.89 -33.73 11.28
C GLU A 26 8.98 -32.20 11.29
N SER A 27 10.14 -31.67 10.89
CA SER A 27 10.33 -30.24 10.72
C SER A 27 9.80 -29.80 9.36
N TYR A 28 8.99 -28.76 9.36
CA TYR A 28 8.48 -28.13 8.15
C TYR A 28 9.00 -26.71 8.03
N ALA A 29 9.17 -26.23 6.80
CA ALA A 29 9.41 -24.82 6.54
C ALA A 29 8.08 -24.12 6.24
N GLN A 30 7.88 -22.94 6.82
CA GLN A 30 6.75 -22.08 6.49
C GLN A 30 7.13 -21.21 5.29
N ALA A 31 6.39 -21.33 4.20
CA ALA A 31 6.48 -20.41 3.08
C ALA A 31 5.18 -19.61 2.95
N GLU A 32 5.30 -18.29 2.87
CA GLU A 32 4.18 -17.43 2.51
C GLU A 32 3.93 -17.54 1.00
N ARG A 33 2.73 -17.98 0.62
CA ARG A 33 2.31 -17.97 -0.78
C ARG A 33 0.94 -17.30 -0.89
N PHE A 34 0.71 -16.60 -1.98
CA PHE A 34 -0.62 -16.09 -2.29
C PHE A 34 -1.56 -17.27 -2.62
N ARG A 35 -2.84 -17.15 -2.23
CA ARG A 35 -3.90 -18.06 -2.70
C ARG A 35 -3.92 -18.09 -4.23
N PRO A 36 -4.36 -19.19 -4.86
CA PRO A 36 -4.66 -19.16 -6.29
C PRO A 36 -5.66 -18.03 -6.59
N ILE A 37 -5.45 -17.29 -7.68
CA ILE A 37 -6.21 -16.08 -8.04
C ILE A 37 -7.74 -16.32 -8.08
N ARG A 38 -8.16 -17.56 -8.35
CA ARG A 38 -9.57 -17.98 -8.39
C ARG A 38 -10.27 -17.93 -7.02
N GLU A 39 -9.52 -18.05 -5.93
CA GLU A 39 -10.02 -18.04 -4.55
C GLU A 39 -9.84 -16.68 -3.87
N TRP A 40 -9.36 -15.68 -4.61
CA TRP A 40 -9.16 -14.35 -4.03
C TRP A 40 -10.50 -13.74 -3.67
N GLU A 41 -10.54 -13.14 -2.47
CA GLU A 41 -11.71 -12.37 -2.09
C GLU A 41 -11.87 -11.18 -3.04
N LYS A 42 -13.03 -11.06 -3.69
CA LYS A 42 -13.29 -9.94 -4.61
C LYS A 42 -13.09 -8.62 -3.86
N PRO A 43 -12.35 -7.65 -4.44
CA PRO A 43 -12.16 -6.36 -3.81
C PRO A 43 -13.53 -5.71 -3.58
N LYS A 44 -13.90 -5.51 -2.32
CA LYS A 44 -15.14 -4.83 -1.97
C LYS A 44 -14.95 -3.34 -2.27
N ILE A 45 -15.41 -2.93 -3.45
CA ILE A 45 -15.48 -1.51 -3.82
C ILE A 45 -16.43 -0.84 -2.83
N THR A 46 -15.84 -0.25 -1.80
CA THR A 46 -16.57 0.43 -0.74
C THR A 46 -16.71 1.89 -1.15
N PHE A 47 -17.79 2.56 -0.75
CA PHE A 47 -17.96 4.01 -0.93
C PHE A 47 -16.72 4.81 -0.50
N ARG A 48 -16.01 4.34 0.53
CA ARG A 48 -14.73 4.87 1.00
C ARG A 48 -13.65 4.91 -0.10
N LEU A 49 -13.53 3.86 -0.92
CA LEU A 49 -12.57 3.79 -2.03
C LEU A 49 -12.93 4.81 -3.12
N CYS A 50 -14.21 4.93 -3.46
CA CYS A 50 -14.68 5.95 -4.40
C CYS A 50 -14.37 7.37 -3.90
N LEU A 51 -14.62 7.66 -2.62
CA LEU A 51 -14.27 8.93 -2.00
C LEU A 51 -12.77 9.21 -2.00
N MET A 52 -11.93 8.20 -1.77
CA MET A 52 -10.48 8.34 -1.82
C MET A 52 -9.97 8.68 -3.23
N VAL A 53 -10.52 8.01 -4.24
CA VAL A 53 -10.16 8.29 -5.65
C VAL A 53 -10.63 9.69 -6.02
N ALA A 54 -11.87 10.06 -5.66
CA ALA A 54 -12.40 11.39 -5.93
C ALA A 54 -11.59 12.50 -5.21
N SER A 55 -11.24 12.31 -3.94
CA SER A 55 -10.43 13.28 -3.19
C SER A 55 -9.01 13.41 -3.74
N TYR A 56 -8.42 12.31 -4.21
CA TYR A 56 -7.13 12.35 -4.89
C TYR A 56 -7.18 13.15 -6.19
N ILE A 57 -8.22 12.96 -7.01
CA ILE A 57 -8.42 13.73 -8.24
C ILE A 57 -8.57 15.23 -7.90
N CYS A 58 -9.35 15.58 -6.89
CA CYS A 58 -9.49 16.95 -6.44
C CYS A 58 -8.16 17.56 -5.96
N ALA A 59 -7.36 16.82 -5.19
CA ALA A 59 -6.04 17.25 -4.74
C ALA A 59 -5.07 17.45 -5.92
N TYR A 60 -5.10 16.56 -6.90
CA TYR A 60 -4.31 16.66 -8.11
C TYR A 60 -4.65 17.91 -8.93
N LEU A 61 -5.95 18.16 -9.18
CA LEU A 61 -6.39 19.36 -9.89
C LEU A 61 -5.99 20.64 -9.13
N SER A 62 -6.10 20.61 -7.80
CA SER A 62 -5.70 21.73 -6.93
C SER A 62 -4.19 21.98 -6.95
N PHE A 63 -3.37 20.97 -7.26
CA PHE A 63 -1.93 21.10 -7.45
C PHE A 63 -1.56 21.61 -8.86
N VAL A 64 -2.18 21.07 -9.91
CA VAL A 64 -1.83 21.41 -11.30
C VAL A 64 -2.12 22.87 -11.62
N LYS A 65 -3.25 23.42 -11.14
CA LYS A 65 -3.64 24.80 -11.42
C LYS A 65 -2.61 25.86 -10.97
N PRO A 66 -2.16 25.89 -9.70
CA PRO A 66 -1.14 26.85 -9.28
C PRO A 66 0.20 26.63 -9.99
N CYS A 67 0.60 25.38 -10.25
CA CYS A 67 1.80 25.10 -11.03
C CYS A 67 1.72 25.68 -12.45
N HIS A 68 0.60 25.49 -13.14
CA HIS A 68 0.38 26.05 -14.47
C HIS A 68 0.48 27.57 -14.47
N ILE A 69 -0.16 28.24 -13.50
CA ILE A 69 -0.12 29.70 -13.37
C ILE A 69 1.31 30.19 -13.08
N LEU A 70 2.07 29.49 -12.24
CA LEU A 70 3.47 29.83 -11.94
C LEU A 70 4.36 29.71 -13.20
N VAL A 71 4.11 28.71 -14.04
CA VAL A 71 4.79 28.52 -15.33
C VAL A 71 4.44 29.63 -16.31
N GLU A 72 3.15 29.95 -16.49
CA GLU A 72 2.70 31.06 -17.35
C GLU A 72 3.32 32.39 -16.93
N ARG A 73 3.45 32.60 -15.63
CA ARG A 73 4.09 33.78 -15.04
C ARG A 73 5.61 33.80 -15.21
N LYS A 74 6.23 32.76 -15.78
CA LYS A 74 7.69 32.59 -15.83
C LYS A 74 8.34 32.82 -14.46
N PHE A 75 7.68 32.31 -13.41
CA PHE A 75 8.09 32.54 -12.03
C PHE A 75 9.56 32.17 -11.83
N PHE A 76 9.97 31.01 -12.35
CA PHE A 76 11.33 30.52 -12.21
C PHE A 76 12.37 31.45 -12.84
N ASP A 77 12.18 31.85 -14.10
CA ASP A 77 13.07 32.79 -14.77
C ASP A 77 13.14 34.14 -14.05
N ARG A 78 12.00 34.63 -13.54
CA ARG A 78 11.94 35.96 -12.95
C ARG A 78 12.62 36.03 -11.58
N VAL A 79 12.39 35.02 -10.75
CA VAL A 79 12.88 35.01 -9.36
C VAL A 79 14.29 34.42 -9.28
N PHE A 80 14.56 33.30 -9.94
CA PHE A 80 15.85 32.61 -9.81
C PHE A 80 16.92 33.09 -10.80
N VAL A 81 16.54 33.46 -12.04
CA VAL A 81 17.52 33.94 -13.03
C VAL A 81 17.72 35.44 -12.94
N ARG A 82 16.63 36.21 -12.81
CA ARG A 82 16.68 37.69 -12.82
C ARG A 82 16.69 38.33 -11.44
N GLY A 83 16.47 37.58 -10.36
CA GLY A 83 16.56 38.08 -8.99
C GLY A 83 15.45 39.05 -8.57
N TYR A 84 14.33 39.12 -9.30
CA TYR A 84 13.22 39.98 -8.89
C TYR A 84 12.48 39.39 -7.68
N PRO A 85 11.96 40.25 -6.77
CA PRO A 85 11.19 39.77 -5.64
C PRO A 85 9.90 39.06 -6.11
N PRO A 86 9.47 37.98 -5.44
CA PRO A 86 8.23 37.29 -5.76
C PRO A 86 7.03 38.21 -5.56
N ARG A 87 6.03 38.13 -6.45
CA ARG A 87 4.80 38.90 -6.31
C ARG A 87 3.99 38.36 -5.13
N SER A 88 3.22 39.21 -4.45
CA SER A 88 2.34 38.80 -3.34
C SER A 88 1.38 37.65 -3.68
N GLY A 89 0.97 37.54 -4.95
CA GLY A 89 0.13 36.43 -5.42
C GLY A 89 0.90 35.13 -5.75
N ASP A 90 2.22 35.17 -5.90
CA ASP A 90 3.03 33.99 -6.23
C ASP A 90 3.28 33.13 -4.97
N SER A 91 3.45 33.76 -3.80
CA SER A 91 3.59 33.06 -2.52
C SER A 91 2.34 32.24 -2.17
N VAL A 92 1.15 32.78 -2.40
CA VAL A 92 -0.12 32.07 -2.18
C VAL A 92 -0.22 30.82 -3.08
N LEU A 93 0.18 30.93 -4.35
CA LEU A 93 0.17 29.81 -5.28
C LEU A 93 1.16 28.71 -4.88
N ILE A 94 2.34 29.08 -4.39
CA ILE A 94 3.35 28.13 -3.90
C ILE A 94 2.84 27.40 -2.65
N VAL A 95 2.27 28.14 -1.69
CA VAL A 95 1.69 27.53 -0.48
C VAL A 95 0.53 26.60 -0.85
N ALA A 96 -0.36 27.02 -1.75
CA ALA A 96 -1.47 26.19 -2.21
C ALA A 96 -0.98 24.90 -2.91
N ALA A 97 0.05 24.99 -3.75
CA ALA A 97 0.66 23.84 -4.39
C ALA A 97 1.31 22.90 -3.37
N ALA A 98 2.06 23.44 -2.39
CA ALA A 98 2.69 22.65 -1.34
C ALA A 98 1.66 21.90 -0.48
N VAL A 99 0.59 22.59 -0.04
CA VAL A 99 -0.50 21.97 0.73
C VAL A 99 -1.19 20.87 -0.08
N SER A 100 -1.50 21.14 -1.37
CA SER A 100 -2.14 20.15 -2.24
C SER A 100 -1.26 18.91 -2.44
N MET A 101 0.05 19.10 -2.59
CA MET A 101 1.02 18.00 -2.71
C MET A 101 1.08 17.17 -1.44
N ILE A 102 1.14 17.80 -0.26
CA ILE A 102 1.14 17.10 1.03
C ILE A 102 -0.15 16.28 1.19
N MET A 103 -1.31 16.89 0.94
CA MET A 103 -2.60 16.21 1.03
C MET A 103 -2.69 15.03 0.05
N GLY A 104 -2.24 15.21 -1.20
CA GLY A 104 -2.17 14.12 -2.19
C GLY A 104 -1.30 12.96 -1.73
N GLY A 105 -0.12 13.27 -1.14
CA GLY A 105 0.78 12.26 -0.58
C GLY A 105 0.16 11.46 0.56
N TYR A 106 -0.57 12.11 1.48
CA TYR A 106 -1.30 11.43 2.55
C TYR A 106 -2.38 10.49 2.01
N ILE A 107 -3.14 10.92 1.01
CA ILE A 107 -4.18 10.08 0.39
C ILE A 107 -3.55 8.84 -0.28
N LEU A 108 -2.43 9.01 -1.00
CA LEU A 108 -1.70 7.91 -1.61
C LEU A 108 -1.17 6.92 -0.57
N LYS A 109 -0.66 7.40 0.56
CA LYS A 109 -0.22 6.52 1.66
C LYS A 109 -1.36 5.65 2.16
N ILE A 110 -2.52 6.25 2.47
CA ILE A 110 -3.66 5.48 2.97
C ILE A 110 -4.15 4.48 1.92
N PHE A 111 -4.13 4.86 0.64
CA PHE A 111 -4.47 3.96 -0.46
C PHE A 111 -3.50 2.79 -0.55
N TYR A 112 -2.19 3.05 -0.45
CA TYR A 112 -1.16 2.03 -0.40
C TYR A 112 -1.37 1.07 0.78
N ASP A 113 -1.57 1.59 1.99
CA ASP A 113 -1.83 0.78 3.19
C ASP A 113 -3.08 -0.10 3.05
N THR A 114 -4.10 0.40 2.34
CA THR A 114 -5.32 -0.36 2.06
C THR A 114 -5.06 -1.51 1.08
N ILE A 115 -4.23 -1.26 0.06
CA ILE A 115 -3.83 -2.26 -0.93
C ILE A 115 -2.94 -3.32 -0.30
N THR A 116 -1.91 -2.93 0.45
CA THR A 116 -1.02 -3.88 1.13
C THR A 116 -1.80 -4.73 2.13
N GLY A 117 -2.69 -4.11 2.93
CA GLY A 117 -3.58 -4.86 3.81
C GLY A 117 -4.56 -5.79 3.09
N TYR A 118 -4.93 -5.49 1.84
CA TYR A 118 -5.68 -6.43 1.00
C TYR A 118 -4.81 -7.61 0.55
N PHE A 119 -3.59 -7.36 0.08
CA PHE A 119 -2.66 -8.42 -0.33
C PHE A 119 -2.26 -9.33 0.83
N ASP A 120 -2.06 -8.77 2.02
CA ASP A 120 -1.69 -9.55 3.21
C ASP A 120 -2.81 -10.52 3.61
N ARG A 121 -4.09 -10.14 3.42
CA ARG A 121 -5.23 -11.05 3.60
C ARG A 121 -5.28 -12.20 2.58
N GLN A 122 -4.68 -12.02 1.40
CA GLN A 122 -4.63 -13.07 0.36
C GLN A 122 -3.45 -14.04 0.56
N ARG A 123 -2.56 -13.81 1.54
CA ARG A 123 -1.46 -14.73 1.85
C ARG A 123 -1.97 -15.91 2.67
N VAL A 124 -1.48 -17.10 2.36
CA VAL A 124 -1.71 -18.33 3.11
C VAL A 124 -0.37 -18.97 3.44
N LEU A 125 -0.27 -19.50 4.65
CA LEU A 125 0.88 -20.28 5.08
C LEU A 125 0.80 -21.64 4.41
N ARG A 126 1.82 -22.01 3.65
CA ARG A 126 1.96 -23.37 3.11
C ARG A 126 3.15 -24.05 3.75
N PHE A 127 2.90 -25.27 4.24
CA PHE A 127 3.94 -26.16 4.75
C PHE A 127 4.72 -26.73 3.56
N ILE A 128 6.04 -26.58 3.59
CA ILE A 128 6.95 -27.23 2.66
C ILE A 128 7.82 -28.19 3.47
N ASP A 129 7.97 -29.42 2.98
CA ASP A 129 8.89 -30.40 3.56
C ASP A 129 10.29 -29.80 3.60
N ASN A 130 10.91 -29.76 4.78
CA ASN A 130 12.25 -29.24 4.91
C ASN A 130 13.23 -30.25 4.29
N PRO A 131 13.90 -29.96 3.15
CA PRO A 131 14.81 -30.91 2.51
C PRO A 131 16.02 -31.24 3.39
N ASN A 132 16.34 -30.38 4.37
CA ASN A 132 17.44 -30.59 5.31
C ASN A 132 17.07 -31.49 6.51
N ALA A 133 15.79 -31.87 6.66
CA ALA A 133 15.34 -32.71 7.77
C ALA A 133 15.67 -34.20 7.60
N LYS A 134 15.91 -34.65 6.36
CA LYS A 134 16.21 -36.06 6.04
C LYS A 134 17.66 -36.46 6.33
N ASN A 135 18.51 -35.53 6.78
CA ASN A 135 19.95 -35.74 6.92
C ASN A 135 20.43 -35.85 8.39
N ASN A 136 19.53 -35.96 9.37
CA ASN A 136 19.86 -36.19 10.79
C ASN A 136 19.17 -37.43 11.34
#